data_AF-A0A2E5UK30-F1
#
_entry.id   AF-A0A2E5UK30-F1
#
_cell.length_a   1.000
_cell.length_b   1.000
_cell.length_c   1.000
_cell.angle_alpha   90.00
_cell.angle_beta   90.00
_cell.angle_gamma   90.00
#
_symmetry.space_group_name_H-M   'P 1'
#
loop_
_entity.id
_entity.type
_entity.pdbx_description
1 polymer ?
#
loop_
_entity_poly.entity_id
_entity_poly.type
_entity_poly.pdbx_seq_one_letter_code
_entity_poly.pdbx_strand_id
1 'polypeptide(L)'
;MGIFKKLGFAVVLISIGCLPSDEEVGEDPRVALNARAASLELDTEYIPPPGDVLHHETAGFAKILCSAVFITGLDPEDAAANVGGFISHFDQRGHVVDTIVDYENEIVALTLPDGITRTAKRYKNQGCVSHAIGEDSVYFTPTDVARNLPPAETTAWPMGDVISDAPWPAGVDMDLIEEALDVGFGPEEARTLALVVTHKGRILGERYSPEVDIHTPLESWSMTKSLTGTLMGVLIQQGVYDLDQSAPVPEWQGEGDPRQEIRIKDIMRMSSGIRLRNAGDPDFDPALGYPGHLYLYTATDDSFKWAATRPQQWPPNTVGRYRNSDPVLTSYLIRLGVEGRGDVYHDFPQTDLFDKIGIRDAIIEPDPQGNFLGNGLAFMPARDWARLANLYLQDGVWDGERILPEGFVDYASSLAPAWIADGRLQYGGAFFWVNGNGGWPVPETAYSMRGAGGQSATIIPSHDLVVVRLGKYTGSRAGGAALNSAYEILMDAVPAVEE
;
A
#
# COMPACT_ATOMS: atom_id res chain seq x y z
N MET A 1 42.38 36.73 41.36
CA MET A 1 41.81 35.77 42.33
C MET A 1 40.47 35.33 41.78
N GLY A 2 40.20 34.11 41.33
CA GLY A 2 40.96 32.88 41.36
C GLY A 2 39.96 31.72 41.25
N ILE A 3 40.08 30.95 40.16
CA ILE A 3 39.99 29.49 40.12
C ILE A 3 38.58 28.84 40.15
N PHE A 4 38.20 28.40 38.94
CA PHE A 4 37.41 27.19 38.63
C PHE A 4 37.81 25.98 39.49
N LYS A 5 36.85 25.23 40.04
CA LYS A 5 37.06 23.85 40.49
C LYS A 5 36.25 22.87 39.65
N LYS A 6 36.98 22.09 38.86
CA LYS A 6 36.57 20.85 38.20
C LYS A 6 36.22 19.79 39.25
N LEU A 7 35.15 19.03 39.04
CA LEU A 7 35.02 17.68 39.59
C LEU A 7 35.41 16.67 38.50
N GLY A 8 36.43 15.86 38.80
CA GLY A 8 36.95 14.83 37.91
C GLY A 8 36.12 13.55 37.98
N PHE A 9 35.91 12.93 36.82
CA PHE A 9 35.47 11.55 36.68
C PHE A 9 36.61 10.62 37.10
N ALA A 10 36.32 9.69 38.01
CA ALA A 10 37.21 8.59 38.35
C ALA A 10 36.96 7.42 37.38
N VAL A 11 38.03 7.01 36.71
CA VAL A 11 38.12 5.79 35.92
C VAL A 11 38.23 4.59 36.87
N VAL A 12 37.35 3.60 36.70
CA VAL A 12 37.54 2.26 37.28
C VAL A 12 37.71 1.28 36.13
N LEU A 13 38.96 0.85 35.94
CA LEU A 13 39.34 -0.33 35.16
C LEU A 13 39.23 -1.55 36.08
N ILE A 14 38.39 -2.52 35.73
CA ILE A 14 38.51 -3.90 36.20
C ILE A 14 38.59 -4.79 34.96
N SER A 15 39.65 -5.57 34.94
CA SER A 15 40.08 -6.44 33.85
C SER A 15 39.55 -7.88 33.99
N ILE A 16 39.13 -8.40 32.83
CA ILE A 16 39.29 -9.77 32.31
C ILE A 16 38.48 -10.89 32.98
N GLY A 17 37.54 -11.44 32.19
CA GLY A 17 36.98 -12.79 32.36
C GLY A 17 36.42 -13.32 31.04
N CYS A 18 37.13 -14.29 30.45
CA CYS A 18 36.78 -15.25 29.40
C CYS A 18 35.87 -14.84 28.23
N LEU A 19 36.47 -14.86 27.03
CA LEU A 19 35.81 -14.95 25.73
C LEU A 19 35.00 -16.26 25.61
N PRO A 20 33.76 -16.23 25.10
CA PRO A 20 33.23 -17.32 24.31
C PRO A 20 33.75 -17.22 22.87
N SER A 21 33.94 -18.39 22.30
CA SER A 21 34.38 -18.73 20.95
C SER A 21 33.80 -17.88 19.83
N ASP A 22 34.59 -17.71 18.77
CA ASP A 22 34.19 -17.28 17.43
C ASP A 22 32.87 -17.96 17.02
N GLU A 23 31.75 -17.27 17.19
CA GLU A 23 30.56 -17.52 16.38
C GLU A 23 30.93 -17.09 14.97
N GLU A 24 30.83 -18.00 14.01
CA GLU A 24 30.83 -17.66 12.59
C GLU A 24 29.78 -16.56 12.40
N VAL A 25 30.26 -15.32 12.20
CA VAL A 25 29.41 -14.22 11.76
C VAL A 25 28.94 -14.62 10.37
N GLY A 26 27.75 -15.22 10.29
CA GLY A 26 27.12 -15.54 9.03
C GLY A 26 27.12 -14.30 8.13
N GLU A 27 27.46 -14.47 6.86
CA GLU A 27 27.47 -13.36 5.90
C GLU A 27 26.14 -12.61 5.96
N ASP A 28 26.20 -11.27 6.06
CA ASP A 28 25.00 -10.42 6.01
C ASP A 28 24.19 -10.79 4.76
N PRO A 29 22.94 -11.26 4.89
CA PRO A 29 22.12 -11.70 3.75
C PRO A 29 21.99 -10.64 2.65
N ARG A 30 22.17 -9.35 2.99
CA ARG A 30 22.20 -8.24 2.02
C ARG A 30 23.39 -8.31 1.08
N VAL A 31 24.53 -8.83 1.51
CA VAL A 31 25.74 -8.98 0.69
C VAL A 31 25.47 -9.96 -0.45
N ALA A 32 24.94 -11.14 -0.16
CA ALA A 32 24.58 -12.14 -1.17
C ALA A 32 23.49 -11.60 -2.13
N LEU A 33 22.48 -10.92 -1.58
CA LEU A 33 21.41 -10.29 -2.34
C LEU A 33 21.91 -9.21 -3.32
N ASN A 34 22.84 -8.37 -2.87
CA ASN A 34 23.45 -7.32 -3.69
C ASN A 34 24.40 -7.91 -4.74
N ALA A 35 25.22 -8.89 -4.37
CA ALA A 35 26.12 -9.56 -5.31
C ALA A 35 25.37 -10.24 -6.46
N ARG A 36 24.26 -10.94 -6.15
CA ARG A 36 23.39 -11.56 -7.15
C ARG A 36 22.79 -10.51 -8.08
N ALA A 37 22.17 -9.46 -7.53
CA ALA A 37 21.58 -8.39 -8.33
C ALA A 37 22.62 -7.70 -9.23
N ALA A 38 23.81 -7.40 -8.72
CA ALA A 38 24.89 -6.78 -9.48
C ALA A 38 25.37 -7.66 -10.65
N SER A 39 25.41 -8.99 -10.48
CA SER A 39 25.80 -9.92 -11.55
C SER A 39 24.80 -10.04 -12.71
N LEU A 40 23.56 -9.59 -12.49
CA LEU A 40 22.48 -9.59 -13.48
C LEU A 40 22.22 -8.21 -14.07
N GLU A 41 22.88 -7.17 -13.55
CA GLU A 41 22.60 -5.79 -13.89
C GLU A 41 23.00 -5.48 -15.34
N LEU A 42 22.09 -4.85 -16.06
CA LEU A 42 22.29 -4.35 -17.41
C LEU A 42 23.03 -3.02 -17.36
N ASP A 43 23.86 -2.76 -18.39
CA ASP A 43 24.57 -1.50 -18.56
C ASP A 43 23.61 -0.38 -19.00
N THR A 44 22.89 0.15 -18.01
CA THR A 44 21.94 1.25 -18.19
C THR A 44 22.16 2.33 -17.14
N GLU A 45 22.01 3.58 -17.55
CA GLU A 45 22.27 4.71 -16.65
C GLU A 45 21.12 4.92 -15.65
N TYR A 46 21.44 5.22 -14.40
CA TYR A 46 20.45 5.69 -13.44
C TYR A 46 20.19 7.19 -13.60
N ILE A 47 18.93 7.55 -13.81
CA ILE A 47 18.49 8.95 -13.90
C ILE A 47 17.73 9.30 -12.62
N PRO A 48 18.29 10.14 -11.72
CA PRO A 48 17.59 10.55 -10.52
C PRO A 48 16.37 11.42 -10.84
N PRO A 49 15.35 11.42 -9.97
CA PRO A 49 14.27 12.39 -10.03
C PRO A 49 14.79 13.84 -10.09
N PRO A 50 14.18 14.70 -10.94
CA PRO A 50 14.49 16.11 -10.97
C PRO A 50 13.84 16.86 -9.79
N GLY A 51 14.21 18.12 -9.62
CA GLY A 51 13.60 19.02 -8.65
C GLY A 51 14.25 18.98 -7.27
N ASP A 52 13.78 19.87 -6.39
CA ASP A 52 14.28 20.00 -5.03
C ASP A 52 13.58 19.02 -4.08
N VAL A 53 14.36 18.41 -3.17
CA VAL A 53 13.85 17.41 -2.21
C VAL A 53 12.80 18.02 -1.29
N LEU A 54 13.02 19.23 -0.78
CA LEU A 54 12.10 19.87 0.15
C LEU A 54 10.78 20.23 -0.55
N HIS A 55 10.83 20.60 -1.83
CA HIS A 55 9.63 20.83 -2.64
C HIS A 55 8.81 19.54 -2.82
N HIS A 56 9.47 18.38 -2.98
CA HIS A 56 8.80 17.07 -3.05
C HIS A 56 8.19 16.66 -1.71
N GLU A 57 8.95 16.77 -0.62
CA GLU A 57 8.47 16.49 0.75
C GLU A 57 7.26 17.36 1.10
N THR A 58 7.28 18.64 0.68
CA THR A 58 6.16 19.57 0.91
C THR A 58 4.97 19.30 0.00
N ALA A 59 5.18 18.81 -1.24
CA ALA A 59 4.10 18.33 -2.10
C ALA A 59 3.39 17.11 -1.49
N GLY A 60 4.18 16.19 -0.94
CA GLY A 60 3.69 15.05 -0.17
C GLY A 60 2.89 15.50 1.05
N PHE A 61 3.37 16.49 1.80
CA PHE A 61 2.64 17.02 2.95
C PHE A 61 1.32 17.69 2.53
N ALA A 62 1.38 18.53 1.49
CA ALA A 62 0.28 18.97 0.61
C ALA A 62 -0.87 17.98 0.55
N LYS A 63 -0.50 16.87 -0.10
CA LYS A 63 -1.36 15.76 -0.45
C LYS A 63 -1.97 15.08 0.75
N ILE A 64 -1.14 14.72 1.72
CA ILE A 64 -1.55 13.98 2.92
C ILE A 64 -2.57 14.80 3.70
N LEU A 65 -2.27 16.08 3.94
CA LEU A 65 -3.13 16.93 4.74
C LEU A 65 -4.47 17.18 4.05
N CYS A 66 -4.47 17.43 2.73
CA CYS A 66 -5.70 17.53 1.95
C CYS A 66 -6.57 16.28 2.09
N SER A 67 -5.97 15.11 1.92
CA SER A 67 -6.70 13.82 1.94
C SER A 67 -7.25 13.54 3.34
N ALA A 68 -6.42 13.71 4.37
CA ALA A 68 -6.82 13.49 5.75
C ALA A 68 -7.99 14.40 6.16
N VAL A 69 -7.96 15.67 5.79
CA VAL A 69 -8.99 16.65 6.17
C VAL A 69 -10.25 16.48 5.33
N PHE A 70 -10.14 16.43 4.01
CA PHE A 70 -11.31 16.52 3.13
C PHE A 70 -11.88 15.16 2.72
N ILE A 71 -11.10 14.07 2.75
CA ILE A 71 -11.61 12.72 2.48
C ILE A 71 -11.98 12.01 3.78
N THR A 72 -11.03 11.93 4.70
CA THR A 72 -11.23 11.17 5.95
C THR A 72 -11.97 11.99 7.01
N GLY A 73 -11.84 13.32 7.02
CA GLY A 73 -12.46 14.18 8.03
C GLY A 73 -11.66 14.30 9.33
N LEU A 74 -10.35 14.03 9.29
CA LEU A 74 -9.47 14.15 10.46
C LEU A 74 -9.19 15.62 10.80
N ASP A 75 -8.90 15.86 12.08
CA ASP A 75 -8.39 17.13 12.54
C ASP A 75 -7.04 17.45 11.85
N PRO A 76 -6.83 18.67 11.32
CA PRO A 76 -5.60 19.03 10.61
C PRO A 76 -4.33 18.93 11.45
N GLU A 77 -4.38 19.27 12.75
CA GLU A 77 -3.19 19.22 13.63
C GLU A 77 -2.81 17.77 13.92
N ASP A 78 -3.80 16.93 14.22
CA ASP A 78 -3.60 15.49 14.37
C ASP A 78 -3.05 14.87 13.08
N ALA A 79 -3.66 15.16 11.93
CA ALA A 79 -3.22 14.64 10.64
C ALA A 79 -1.77 15.05 10.34
N ALA A 80 -1.43 16.33 10.55
CA ALA A 80 -0.08 16.85 10.36
C ALA A 80 0.96 16.16 11.26
N ALA A 81 0.57 15.77 12.48
CA ALA A 81 1.46 15.08 13.42
C ALA A 81 1.59 13.58 13.16
N ASN A 82 0.55 12.94 12.62
CA ASN A 82 0.39 11.48 12.79
C ASN A 82 0.29 10.67 11.49
N VAL A 83 -0.05 11.31 10.37
CA VAL A 83 -0.44 10.66 9.10
C VAL A 83 0.66 10.84 8.04
N GLY A 84 0.83 9.84 7.18
CA GLY A 84 1.63 9.92 5.96
C GLY A 84 3.12 10.25 6.08
N GLY A 85 3.75 9.94 7.21
CA GLY A 85 5.19 10.15 7.43
C GLY A 85 6.14 9.43 6.44
N PHE A 86 5.60 8.64 5.50
CA PHE A 86 6.34 7.88 4.49
C PHE A 86 6.71 8.70 3.24
N ILE A 87 5.83 9.57 2.75
CA ILE A 87 6.09 10.43 1.56
C ILE A 87 6.37 11.89 1.92
N SER A 88 6.23 12.21 3.21
CA SER A 88 6.62 13.49 3.78
C SER A 88 7.11 13.26 5.21
N HIS A 89 8.43 13.23 5.38
CA HIS A 89 9.06 12.96 6.66
C HIS A 89 8.75 14.08 7.67
N PHE A 90 8.42 13.72 8.90
CA PHE A 90 7.94 14.69 9.91
C PHE A 90 8.97 15.79 10.23
N ASP A 91 10.26 15.48 10.19
CA ASP A 91 11.35 16.44 10.38
C ASP A 91 11.44 17.46 9.23
N GLN A 92 10.96 17.12 8.03
CA GLN A 92 10.94 18.02 6.88
C GLN A 92 9.76 19.00 6.95
N ARG A 93 8.63 18.59 7.54
CA ARG A 93 7.41 19.42 7.64
C ARG A 93 7.63 20.74 8.39
N GLY A 94 8.57 20.78 9.34
CA GLY A 94 8.91 21.98 10.11
C GLY A 94 9.52 23.14 9.29
N HIS A 95 9.90 22.91 8.02
CA HIS A 95 10.37 23.98 7.13
C HIS A 95 9.24 24.81 6.53
N VAL A 96 8.00 24.34 6.57
CA VAL A 96 6.84 25.10 6.10
C VAL A 96 6.64 26.32 6.99
N VAL A 97 6.63 27.51 6.39
CA VAL A 97 6.51 28.80 7.11
C VAL A 97 5.09 29.32 7.16
N ASP A 98 4.22 28.82 6.28
CA ASP A 98 2.80 29.17 6.25
C ASP A 98 1.97 27.96 5.80
N THR A 99 0.86 27.72 6.48
CA THR A 99 -0.04 26.59 6.24
C THR A 99 -1.47 27.11 6.18
N ILE A 100 -2.11 26.91 5.04
CA ILE A 100 -3.50 27.28 4.80
C ILE A 100 -4.30 26.02 4.53
N VAL A 101 -5.36 25.80 5.31
CA VAL A 101 -6.41 24.81 5.04
C VAL A 101 -7.68 25.60 4.76
N ASP A 102 -8.03 25.72 3.48
CA ASP A 102 -9.22 26.42 3.03
C ASP A 102 -10.35 25.40 2.83
N TYR A 103 -11.29 25.42 3.77
CA TYR A 103 -12.45 24.53 3.81
C TYR A 103 -13.52 24.90 2.77
N GLU A 104 -13.57 26.15 2.30
CA GLU A 104 -14.57 26.58 1.31
C GLU A 104 -14.21 26.02 -0.08
N ASN A 105 -12.91 26.03 -0.42
CA ASN A 105 -12.41 25.57 -1.70
C ASN A 105 -11.79 24.16 -1.67
N GLU A 106 -11.81 23.50 -0.50
CA GLU A 106 -11.20 22.20 -0.22
C GLU A 106 -9.73 22.11 -0.70
N ILE A 107 -8.94 23.12 -0.36
CA ILE A 107 -7.54 23.25 -0.77
C ILE A 107 -6.61 23.39 0.45
N VAL A 108 -5.49 22.70 0.39
CA VAL A 108 -4.35 22.91 1.29
C VAL A 108 -3.24 23.61 0.51
N ALA A 109 -2.66 24.64 1.10
CA ALA A 109 -1.51 25.36 0.57
C ALA A 109 -0.42 25.48 1.64
N LEU A 110 0.80 25.03 1.31
CA LEU A 110 1.95 25.05 2.20
C LEU A 110 3.07 25.85 1.56
N THR A 111 3.53 26.91 2.22
CA THR A 111 4.56 27.80 1.70
C THR A 111 5.90 27.56 2.37
N LEU A 112 6.96 27.50 1.57
CA LEU A 112 8.34 27.32 2.00
C LEU A 112 9.07 28.67 2.16
N PRO A 113 10.24 28.70 2.83
CA PRO A 113 10.98 29.94 3.07
C PRO A 113 11.48 30.65 1.81
N ASP A 114 11.61 29.91 0.69
CA ASP A 114 11.98 30.45 -0.61
C ASP A 114 10.80 31.09 -1.37
N GLY A 115 9.61 31.08 -0.76
CA GLY A 115 8.37 31.63 -1.31
C GLY A 115 7.61 30.69 -2.24
N ILE A 116 8.07 29.45 -2.44
CA ILE A 116 7.35 28.45 -3.22
C ILE A 116 6.21 27.86 -2.37
N THR A 117 5.00 27.87 -2.93
CA THR A 117 3.83 27.23 -2.33
C THR A 117 3.51 25.94 -3.07
N ARG A 118 3.35 24.84 -2.32
CA ARG A 118 2.83 23.56 -2.82
C ARG A 118 1.38 23.42 -2.40
N THR A 119 0.53 22.99 -3.32
CA THR A 119 -0.92 22.92 -3.10
C THR A 119 -1.46 21.54 -3.43
N ALA A 120 -2.52 21.15 -2.72
CA ALA A 120 -3.35 20.01 -3.06
C ALA A 120 -4.82 20.37 -2.85
N LYS A 121 -5.68 19.96 -3.78
CA LYS A 121 -7.11 20.30 -3.78
C LYS A 121 -7.96 19.06 -3.99
N ARG A 122 -9.09 18.97 -3.29
CA ARG A 122 -10.10 17.95 -3.56
C ARG A 122 -10.87 18.24 -4.84
N TYR A 123 -10.99 17.23 -5.69
CA TYR A 123 -11.75 17.26 -6.92
C TYR A 123 -12.90 16.26 -6.83
N LYS A 124 -14.10 16.77 -6.50
CA LYS A 124 -15.33 15.97 -6.43
C LYS A 124 -15.13 14.74 -5.53
N ASN A 125 -15.60 13.58 -5.97
CA ASN A 125 -15.36 12.30 -5.30
C ASN A 125 -14.14 11.54 -5.86
N GLN A 126 -13.26 12.19 -6.64
CA GLN A 126 -12.01 11.60 -7.13
C GLN A 126 -10.81 11.87 -6.21
N GLY A 127 -11.06 12.53 -5.07
CA GLY A 127 -10.08 12.77 -4.02
C GLY A 127 -9.24 14.02 -4.22
N CYS A 128 -8.18 14.16 -3.43
CA CYS A 128 -7.25 15.27 -3.54
C CYS A 128 -6.32 15.07 -4.74
N VAL A 129 -5.77 16.14 -5.29
CA VAL A 129 -4.70 16.09 -6.30
C VAL A 129 -3.71 17.19 -5.97
N SER A 130 -2.41 16.87 -5.94
CA SER A 130 -1.35 17.85 -5.74
C SER A 130 -1.01 18.54 -7.06
N HIS A 131 -0.94 19.87 -7.07
CA HIS A 131 -0.67 20.62 -8.30
C HIS A 131 0.82 20.77 -8.58
N ALA A 132 1.16 20.93 -9.86
CA ALA A 132 2.50 21.35 -10.27
C ALA A 132 2.82 22.75 -9.70
N ILE A 133 4.11 23.06 -9.53
CA ILE A 133 4.53 24.39 -9.05
C ILE A 133 4.00 25.46 -10.00
N GLY A 134 3.27 26.43 -9.45
CA GLY A 134 2.71 27.55 -10.20
C GLY A 134 1.39 27.25 -10.91
N GLU A 135 0.86 26.03 -10.82
CA GLU A 135 -0.43 25.64 -11.36
C GLU A 135 -1.49 25.57 -10.26
N ASP A 136 -2.75 25.78 -10.63
CA ASP A 136 -3.93 25.74 -9.75
C ASP A 136 -5.04 24.79 -10.24
N SER A 137 -4.73 23.99 -11.26
CA SER A 137 -5.68 23.09 -11.92
C SER A 137 -5.03 21.76 -12.34
N VAL A 138 -5.86 20.87 -12.88
CA VAL A 138 -5.49 19.52 -13.36
C VAL A 138 -5.72 19.41 -14.87
N TYR A 139 -5.07 18.46 -15.51
CA TYR A 139 -5.09 18.25 -16.97
C TYR A 139 -6.11 17.19 -17.42
N PHE A 140 -6.98 16.74 -16.53
CA PHE A 140 -8.13 15.91 -16.84
C PHE A 140 -9.42 16.63 -16.46
N THR A 141 -10.58 16.13 -16.90
CA THR A 141 -11.89 16.68 -16.49
C THR A 141 -12.40 15.92 -15.27
N PRO A 142 -12.50 16.56 -14.09
CA PRO A 142 -13.02 15.86 -12.93
C PRO A 142 -14.50 15.52 -13.07
N THR A 143 -14.86 14.29 -12.75
CA THR A 143 -16.22 13.74 -12.81
C THR A 143 -16.71 13.30 -11.43
N ASP A 144 -18.02 13.17 -11.28
CA ASP A 144 -18.60 12.48 -10.12
C ASP A 144 -18.81 11.03 -10.52
N VAL A 145 -18.05 10.12 -9.91
CA VAL A 145 -18.20 8.68 -10.15
C VAL A 145 -19.34 8.16 -9.30
N ALA A 146 -20.48 7.82 -9.92
CA ALA A 146 -21.64 7.35 -9.18
C ALA A 146 -21.52 5.86 -8.83
N ARG A 147 -21.76 5.51 -7.57
CA ARG A 147 -21.95 4.11 -7.15
C ARG A 147 -23.33 3.61 -7.56
N ASN A 148 -23.42 2.35 -7.94
CA ASN A 148 -24.67 1.65 -8.24
C ASN A 148 -24.91 0.51 -7.26
N LEU A 149 -25.12 0.87 -5.98
CA LEU A 149 -25.37 -0.06 -4.89
C LEU A 149 -26.71 0.23 -4.21
N PRO A 150 -27.38 -0.80 -3.66
CA PRO A 150 -28.59 -0.60 -2.87
C PRO A 150 -28.27 0.16 -1.57
N PRO A 151 -29.30 0.71 -0.88
CA PRO A 151 -29.11 1.40 0.39
C PRO A 151 -28.47 0.47 1.43
N ALA A 152 -27.40 0.94 2.06
CA ALA A 152 -26.52 0.11 2.89
C ALA A 152 -27.25 -0.37 4.15
N GLU A 153 -28.01 0.52 4.77
CA GLU A 153 -28.73 0.34 6.03
C GLU A 153 -29.89 -0.66 5.96
N THR A 154 -30.31 -1.05 4.76
CA THR A 154 -31.37 -2.05 4.55
C THR A 154 -30.91 -3.28 3.77
N THR A 155 -29.66 -3.29 3.30
CA THR A 155 -29.09 -4.39 2.52
C THR A 155 -28.22 -5.27 3.41
N ALA A 156 -28.37 -6.58 3.28
CA ALA A 156 -27.54 -7.54 4.00
C ALA A 156 -26.06 -7.41 3.64
N TRP A 157 -25.18 -7.55 4.63
CA TRP A 157 -23.76 -7.80 4.38
C TRP A 157 -23.59 -9.06 3.50
N PRO A 158 -22.70 -9.04 2.50
CA PRO A 158 -21.67 -8.02 2.25
C PRO A 158 -22.08 -6.88 1.31
N MET A 159 -23.25 -6.91 0.68
CA MET A 159 -23.68 -5.84 -0.25
C MET A 159 -24.22 -4.57 0.45
N GLY A 160 -24.54 -4.67 1.74
CA GLY A 160 -24.83 -3.53 2.63
C GLY A 160 -24.24 -3.74 4.02
N ASP A 161 -24.90 -3.18 5.04
CA ASP A 161 -24.40 -3.12 6.41
C ASP A 161 -25.27 -3.88 7.43
N VAL A 162 -26.36 -4.51 6.98
CA VAL A 162 -27.18 -5.34 7.86
C VAL A 162 -26.46 -6.66 8.13
N ILE A 163 -25.92 -6.81 9.34
CA ILE A 163 -25.19 -8.00 9.79
C ILE A 163 -26.18 -9.10 10.21
N SER A 164 -25.83 -10.35 9.91
CA SER A 164 -26.64 -11.52 10.26
C SER A 164 -26.42 -11.97 11.70
N ASP A 165 -27.51 -12.11 12.46
CA ASP A 165 -27.53 -12.70 13.80
C ASP A 165 -27.48 -14.25 13.80
N ALA A 166 -27.17 -14.87 12.65
CA ALA A 166 -27.07 -16.33 12.58
C ALA A 166 -25.96 -16.84 13.53
N PRO A 167 -26.18 -17.96 14.24
CA PRO A 167 -25.17 -18.48 15.16
C PRO A 167 -23.87 -18.86 14.44
N TRP A 168 -22.75 -18.76 15.15
CA TRP A 168 -21.47 -19.24 14.66
C TRP A 168 -21.38 -20.77 14.71
N PRO A 169 -20.59 -21.40 13.83
CA PRO A 169 -20.32 -22.83 13.90
C PRO A 169 -19.73 -23.24 15.25
N ALA A 170 -19.92 -24.50 15.63
CA ALA A 170 -19.27 -25.07 16.81
C ALA A 170 -17.74 -24.93 16.69
N GLY A 171 -17.09 -24.55 17.80
CA GLY A 171 -15.64 -24.37 17.86
C GLY A 171 -15.17 -22.92 17.72
N VAL A 172 -16.02 -21.98 17.28
CA VAL A 172 -15.72 -20.54 17.36
C VAL A 172 -15.92 -20.06 18.80
N ASP A 173 -14.85 -19.60 19.45
CA ASP A 173 -14.88 -19.08 20.81
C ASP A 173 -15.07 -17.55 20.80
N MET A 174 -16.30 -17.09 21.03
CA MET A 174 -16.62 -15.66 21.00
C MET A 174 -15.96 -14.85 22.11
N ASP A 175 -15.61 -15.45 23.26
CA ASP A 175 -14.92 -14.71 24.33
C ASP A 175 -13.49 -14.39 23.90
N LEU A 176 -12.79 -15.34 23.27
CA LEU A 176 -11.47 -15.11 22.69
C LEU A 176 -11.53 -14.16 21.49
N ILE A 177 -12.61 -14.15 20.71
CA ILE A 177 -12.80 -13.17 19.63
C ILE A 177 -12.88 -11.74 20.18
N GLU A 178 -13.68 -11.51 21.23
CA GLU A 178 -13.77 -10.19 21.85
C GLU A 178 -12.42 -9.76 22.45
N GLU A 179 -11.69 -10.69 23.07
CA GLU A 179 -10.32 -10.43 23.55
C GLU A 179 -9.37 -10.06 22.39
N ALA A 180 -9.40 -10.81 21.28
CA ALA A 180 -8.57 -10.55 20.12
C ALA A 180 -8.87 -9.18 19.48
N LEU A 181 -10.14 -8.77 19.46
CA LEU A 181 -10.54 -7.45 18.96
C LEU A 181 -9.99 -6.32 19.84
N ASP A 182 -10.08 -6.45 21.16
CA ASP A 182 -9.56 -5.45 22.10
C ASP A 182 -8.02 -5.40 22.06
N VAL A 183 -7.36 -6.56 22.07
CA VAL A 183 -5.89 -6.69 21.95
C VAL A 183 -5.41 -6.14 20.62
N GLY A 184 -6.08 -6.49 19.51
CA GLY A 184 -5.70 -6.09 18.16
C GLY A 184 -5.94 -4.61 17.86
N PHE A 185 -6.97 -4.02 18.47
CA PHE A 185 -7.18 -2.58 18.41
C PHE A 185 -6.02 -1.86 19.10
N GLY A 186 -5.56 -2.42 20.22
CA GLY A 186 -4.33 -2.05 20.89
C GLY A 186 -4.47 -0.79 21.75
N PRO A 187 -3.39 -0.37 22.41
CA PRO A 187 -3.38 0.82 23.26
C PRO A 187 -3.41 2.12 22.42
N GLU A 188 -3.54 3.28 23.07
CA GLU A 188 -3.62 4.58 22.40
C GLU A 188 -2.41 4.84 21.46
N GLU A 189 -1.22 4.38 21.84
CA GLU A 189 0.00 4.51 21.02
C GLU A 189 -0.06 3.70 19.72
N ALA A 190 -0.92 2.67 19.64
CA ALA A 190 -1.17 1.94 18.40
C ALA A 190 -1.87 2.80 17.36
N ARG A 191 -2.63 3.81 17.80
CA ARG A 191 -3.39 4.73 16.94
C ARG A 191 -4.16 4.00 15.85
N THR A 192 -4.73 2.85 16.21
CA THR A 192 -5.61 2.09 15.34
C THR A 192 -6.92 2.87 15.21
N LEU A 193 -7.34 3.07 13.96
CA LEU A 193 -8.58 3.76 13.62
C LEU A 193 -9.70 2.76 13.39
N ALA A 194 -9.39 1.62 12.75
CA ALA A 194 -10.36 0.57 12.51
C ALA A 194 -9.70 -0.82 12.54
N LEU A 195 -10.42 -1.78 13.11
CA LEU A 195 -10.12 -3.21 13.07
C LEU A 195 -11.40 -3.96 12.67
N VAL A 196 -11.33 -4.80 11.65
CA VAL A 196 -12.45 -5.66 11.22
C VAL A 196 -11.94 -7.08 11.05
N VAL A 197 -12.64 -8.05 11.65
CA VAL A 197 -12.38 -9.47 11.50
C VAL A 197 -13.59 -10.12 10.85
N THR A 198 -13.38 -10.91 9.79
CA THR A 198 -14.43 -11.71 9.18
C THR A 198 -14.06 -13.18 9.17
N HIS A 199 -15.04 -14.05 9.36
CA HIS A 199 -14.92 -15.50 9.25
C HIS A 199 -15.96 -16.02 8.27
N LYS A 200 -15.54 -16.78 7.25
CA LYS A 200 -16.40 -17.29 6.16
C LYS A 200 -17.21 -16.18 5.48
N GLY A 201 -16.56 -15.06 5.20
CA GLY A 201 -17.20 -13.89 4.56
C GLY A 201 -18.14 -13.08 5.45
N ARG A 202 -18.38 -13.49 6.71
CA ARG A 202 -19.27 -12.79 7.65
C ARG A 202 -18.45 -11.98 8.65
N ILE A 203 -18.89 -10.77 9.00
CA ILE A 203 -18.25 -9.98 10.07
C ILE A 203 -18.36 -10.74 11.39
N LEU A 204 -17.20 -11.07 11.96
CA LEU A 204 -17.06 -11.74 13.24
C LEU A 204 -17.00 -10.72 14.39
N GLY A 205 -16.34 -9.59 14.14
CA GLY A 205 -16.42 -8.41 14.99
C GLY A 205 -15.54 -7.28 14.47
N GLU A 206 -15.69 -6.11 15.06
CA GLU A 206 -15.04 -4.87 14.62
C GLU A 206 -14.86 -3.88 15.77
N ARG A 207 -13.90 -2.97 15.61
CA ARG A 207 -13.60 -1.86 16.53
C ARG A 207 -13.23 -0.62 15.72
N TYR A 208 -13.66 0.54 16.21
CA TYR A 208 -13.40 1.84 15.59
C TYR A 208 -12.96 2.84 16.65
N SER A 209 -12.04 3.74 16.30
CA SER A 209 -11.73 4.87 17.16
C SER A 209 -12.89 5.86 17.17
N PRO A 210 -13.00 6.75 18.18
CA PRO A 210 -14.04 7.78 18.20
C PRO A 210 -13.98 8.79 17.04
N GLU A 211 -12.90 8.78 16.25
CA GLU A 211 -12.65 9.72 15.17
C GLU A 211 -13.29 9.28 13.84
N VAL A 212 -13.67 8.00 13.72
CA VAL A 212 -14.06 7.38 12.46
C VAL A 212 -15.26 6.45 12.66
N ASP A 213 -15.94 6.12 11.56
CA ASP A 213 -17.04 5.15 11.54
C ASP A 213 -16.87 4.08 10.44
N ILE A 214 -17.88 3.23 10.30
CA ILE A 214 -17.90 2.11 9.33
C ILE A 214 -17.83 2.56 7.86
N HIS A 215 -18.08 3.85 7.57
CA HIS A 215 -18.11 4.44 6.23
C HIS A 215 -16.96 5.42 5.97
N THR A 216 -16.10 5.66 6.96
CA THR A 216 -15.01 6.63 6.84
C THR A 216 -13.89 6.07 5.95
N PRO A 217 -13.56 6.71 4.81
CA PRO A 217 -12.46 6.26 3.97
C PRO A 217 -11.11 6.57 4.63
N LEU A 218 -10.31 5.53 4.85
CA LEU A 218 -9.03 5.62 5.57
C LEU A 218 -7.84 5.38 4.63
N GLU A 219 -6.74 6.07 4.91
CA GLU A 219 -5.49 5.91 4.17
C GLU A 219 -5.01 4.45 4.20
N SER A 220 -4.73 3.88 3.03
CA SER A 220 -4.32 2.48 2.90
C SER A 220 -2.87 2.29 2.49
N TRP A 221 -2.26 3.34 1.94
CA TRP A 221 -0.92 3.29 1.36
C TRP A 221 -0.80 2.11 0.40
N SER A 222 0.26 1.30 0.54
CA SER A 222 0.59 0.23 -0.40
C SER A 222 -0.44 -0.92 -0.50
N MET A 223 -1.50 -0.97 0.31
CA MET A 223 -2.63 -1.88 0.05
C MET A 223 -3.28 -1.58 -1.32
N THR A 224 -3.20 -0.31 -1.77
CA THR A 224 -3.60 0.13 -3.12
C THR A 224 -2.93 -0.68 -4.24
N LYS A 225 -1.72 -1.21 -4.03
CA LYS A 225 -1.04 -2.04 -5.04
C LYS A 225 -1.82 -3.31 -5.29
N SER A 226 -2.29 -3.98 -4.23
CA SER A 226 -3.10 -5.20 -4.34
C SER A 226 -4.47 -4.90 -4.96
N LEU A 227 -5.06 -3.74 -4.66
CA LEU A 227 -6.25 -3.26 -5.39
C LEU A 227 -5.95 -3.08 -6.88
N THR A 228 -4.83 -2.45 -7.24
CA THR A 228 -4.39 -2.29 -8.63
C THR A 228 -4.18 -3.64 -9.32
N GLY A 229 -3.56 -4.61 -8.62
CA GLY A 229 -3.44 -5.98 -9.10
C GLY A 229 -4.80 -6.65 -9.32
N THR A 230 -5.78 -6.36 -8.46
CA THR A 230 -7.16 -6.87 -8.58
C THR A 230 -7.86 -6.29 -9.81
N LEU A 231 -7.74 -4.98 -10.04
CA LEU A 231 -8.30 -4.31 -11.22
C LEU A 231 -7.70 -4.86 -12.53
N MET A 232 -6.41 -5.18 -12.54
CA MET A 232 -5.78 -5.91 -13.65
C MET A 232 -6.35 -7.32 -13.80
N GLY A 233 -6.56 -8.04 -12.69
CA GLY A 233 -7.23 -9.34 -12.67
C GLY A 233 -8.63 -9.30 -13.31
N VAL A 234 -9.42 -8.26 -13.03
CA VAL A 234 -10.72 -8.03 -13.67
C VAL A 234 -10.59 -7.88 -15.18
N LEU A 235 -9.63 -7.09 -15.68
CA LEU A 235 -9.38 -6.97 -17.13
C LEU A 235 -8.92 -8.28 -17.78
N ILE A 236 -8.12 -9.08 -17.07
CA ILE A 236 -7.72 -10.42 -17.53
C ILE A 236 -8.95 -11.35 -17.60
N GLN A 237 -9.79 -11.35 -16.56
CA GLN A 237 -11.04 -12.12 -16.55
C GLN A 237 -11.98 -11.72 -17.69
N GLN A 238 -11.98 -10.44 -18.07
CA GLN A 238 -12.75 -9.89 -19.18
C GLN A 238 -12.10 -10.13 -20.56
N GLY A 239 -10.94 -10.80 -20.61
CA GLY A 239 -10.24 -11.15 -21.85
C GLY A 239 -9.51 -9.99 -22.53
N VAL A 240 -9.28 -8.88 -21.82
CA VAL A 240 -8.53 -7.72 -22.33
C VAL A 240 -7.04 -8.02 -22.39
N TYR A 241 -6.55 -8.74 -21.38
CA TYR A 241 -5.15 -9.12 -21.24
C TYR A 241 -5.02 -10.61 -20.89
N ASP A 242 -3.83 -11.13 -21.11
CA ASP A 242 -3.38 -12.42 -20.60
C ASP A 242 -2.26 -12.14 -19.58
N LEU A 243 -2.21 -12.88 -18.48
CA LEU A 243 -1.18 -12.70 -17.45
C LEU A 243 0.24 -12.97 -17.98
N ASP A 244 0.39 -13.88 -18.94
CA ASP A 244 1.66 -14.34 -19.50
C ASP A 244 2.14 -13.53 -20.71
N GLN A 245 1.33 -12.62 -21.26
CA GLN A 245 1.75 -11.84 -22.43
C GLN A 245 2.77 -10.76 -22.07
N SER A 246 3.58 -10.36 -23.06
CA SER A 246 4.39 -9.14 -23.00
C SER A 246 3.52 -7.93 -22.74
N ALA A 247 3.93 -7.07 -21.81
CA ALA A 247 3.18 -5.88 -21.45
C ALA A 247 3.19 -4.86 -22.61
N PRO A 248 2.02 -4.46 -23.14
CA PRO A 248 1.94 -3.57 -24.29
C PRO A 248 2.13 -2.09 -23.91
N VAL A 249 3.13 -1.79 -23.10
CA VAL A 249 3.49 -0.40 -22.72
C VAL A 249 4.02 0.31 -23.98
N PRO A 250 3.40 1.42 -24.43
CA PRO A 250 3.75 2.08 -25.69
C PRO A 250 5.23 2.46 -25.82
N GLU A 251 5.83 2.92 -24.72
CA GLU A 251 7.22 3.37 -24.62
C GLU A 251 8.23 2.24 -24.82
N TRP A 252 7.80 0.98 -24.81
CA TRP A 252 8.67 -0.20 -24.96
C TRP A 252 8.59 -0.78 -26.37
N GLN A 253 7.69 -0.33 -27.23
CA GLN A 253 7.46 -0.97 -28.54
C GLN A 253 8.45 -0.55 -29.64
N GLY A 254 9.50 0.20 -29.29
CA GLY A 254 10.57 0.60 -30.22
C GLY A 254 11.47 -0.58 -30.61
N GLU A 255 11.98 -0.57 -31.84
CA GLU A 255 12.88 -1.62 -32.33
C GLU A 255 14.11 -1.80 -31.42
N GLY A 256 14.32 -3.03 -30.92
CA GLY A 256 15.47 -3.37 -30.08
C GLY A 256 15.34 -2.97 -28.61
N ASP A 257 14.18 -2.48 -28.16
CA ASP A 257 13.97 -2.18 -26.74
C ASP A 257 13.84 -3.48 -25.92
N PRO A 258 14.75 -3.74 -24.96
CA PRO A 258 14.74 -4.99 -24.20
C PRO A 258 13.54 -5.10 -23.24
N ARG A 259 12.82 -3.99 -22.99
CA ARG A 259 11.64 -3.98 -22.12
C ARG A 259 10.43 -4.70 -22.75
N GLN A 260 10.46 -5.01 -24.06
CA GLN A 260 9.44 -5.81 -24.74
C GLN A 260 9.28 -7.23 -24.16
N GLU A 261 10.33 -7.74 -23.52
CA GLU A 261 10.33 -9.06 -22.89
C GLU A 261 9.65 -9.06 -21.51
N ILE A 262 9.34 -7.89 -20.95
CA ILE A 262 8.65 -7.78 -19.66
C ILE A 262 7.19 -8.20 -19.85
N ARG A 263 6.76 -9.26 -19.14
CA ARG A 263 5.36 -9.70 -19.13
C ARG A 263 4.57 -9.02 -18.02
N ILE A 264 3.25 -9.00 -18.16
CA ILE A 264 2.34 -8.44 -17.14
C ILE A 264 2.58 -9.09 -15.77
N LYS A 265 2.73 -10.42 -15.71
CA LYS A 265 3.05 -11.12 -14.46
C LYS A 265 4.38 -10.72 -13.82
N ASP A 266 5.37 -10.35 -14.63
CA ASP A 266 6.71 -10.01 -14.11
C ASP A 266 6.62 -8.66 -13.38
N ILE A 267 5.83 -7.72 -13.90
CA ILE A 267 5.46 -6.45 -13.27
C ILE A 267 4.70 -6.72 -11.96
N MET A 268 3.63 -7.51 -12.01
CA MET A 268 2.76 -7.79 -10.86
C MET A 268 3.43 -8.62 -9.74
N ARG A 269 4.64 -9.13 -9.97
CA ARG A 269 5.51 -9.81 -8.99
C ARG A 269 6.63 -8.93 -8.44
N MET A 270 6.64 -7.62 -8.74
CA MET A 270 7.74 -6.71 -8.38
C MET A 270 9.09 -7.18 -8.93
N SER A 271 9.07 -7.64 -10.18
CA SER A 271 10.20 -8.28 -10.85
C SER A 271 10.33 -7.88 -12.33
N SER A 272 9.78 -6.72 -12.69
CA SER A 272 9.90 -6.15 -14.04
C SER A 272 11.37 -5.90 -14.44
N GLY A 273 12.21 -5.63 -13.44
CA GLY A 273 13.60 -5.23 -13.64
C GLY A 273 13.75 -3.75 -14.01
N ILE A 274 12.71 -2.92 -13.88
CA ILE A 274 12.81 -1.48 -14.16
C ILE A 274 13.71 -0.76 -13.14
N ARG A 275 14.59 0.12 -13.64
CA ARG A 275 15.56 0.89 -12.85
C ARG A 275 14.86 2.04 -12.13
N LEU A 276 14.66 1.87 -10.84
CA LEU A 276 14.09 2.88 -9.94
C LEU A 276 14.55 2.60 -8.51
N ARG A 277 14.91 3.61 -7.72
CA ARG A 277 15.48 3.37 -6.38
C ARG A 277 14.44 3.51 -5.29
N ASN A 278 14.48 2.61 -4.31
CA ASN A 278 13.68 2.65 -3.09
C ASN A 278 14.60 2.75 -1.86
N ALA A 279 14.19 3.50 -0.84
CA ALA A 279 14.90 3.57 0.45
C ALA A 279 14.98 2.21 1.17
N GLY A 280 14.08 1.28 0.83
CA GLY A 280 14.12 -0.11 1.29
C GLY A 280 15.02 -1.04 0.47
N ASP A 281 15.68 -0.56 -0.58
CA ASP A 281 16.61 -1.38 -1.35
C ASP A 281 17.87 -1.68 -0.51
N PRO A 282 18.42 -2.90 -0.54
CA PRO A 282 19.60 -3.30 0.24
C PRO A 282 20.89 -2.55 -0.14
N ASP A 283 20.93 -1.95 -1.31
CA ASP A 283 22.00 -1.13 -1.89
C ASP A 283 21.63 0.36 -1.96
N PHE A 284 20.65 0.79 -1.16
CA PHE A 284 20.25 2.19 -1.11
C PHE A 284 21.39 3.10 -0.62
N ASP A 285 21.56 4.19 -1.34
CA ASP A 285 22.53 5.26 -1.10
C ASP A 285 21.79 6.59 -1.29
N PRO A 286 21.54 7.35 -0.20
CA PRO A 286 20.84 8.63 -0.26
C PRO A 286 21.61 9.71 -1.03
N ALA A 287 22.91 9.52 -1.29
CA ALA A 287 23.71 10.48 -2.04
C ALA A 287 23.33 10.58 -3.53
N LEU A 288 22.62 9.58 -4.08
CA LEU A 288 22.17 9.60 -5.49
C LEU A 288 20.80 10.28 -5.67
N GLY A 289 20.41 11.15 -4.73
CA GLY A 289 19.24 12.01 -4.85
C GLY A 289 17.94 11.40 -4.34
N TYR A 290 16.84 12.12 -4.56
CA TYR A 290 15.50 11.73 -4.12
C TYR A 290 15.12 10.35 -4.69
N PRO A 291 14.58 9.41 -3.90
CA PRO A 291 14.26 8.09 -4.43
C PRO A 291 13.07 8.15 -5.39
N GLY A 292 13.24 7.60 -6.59
CA GLY A 292 12.15 7.48 -7.57
C GLY A 292 10.91 6.78 -7.03
N HIS A 293 11.06 5.92 -6.01
CA HIS A 293 9.97 5.28 -5.29
C HIS A 293 9.01 6.31 -4.64
N LEU A 294 9.55 7.37 -4.05
CA LEU A 294 8.75 8.43 -3.43
C LEU A 294 8.31 9.48 -4.46
N TYR A 295 9.15 9.75 -5.45
CA TYR A 295 8.83 10.70 -6.53
C TYR A 295 7.52 10.39 -7.24
N LEU A 296 7.18 9.11 -7.42
CA LEU A 296 5.89 8.70 -7.99
C LEU A 296 4.65 9.19 -7.20
N TYR A 297 4.80 9.61 -5.94
CA TYR A 297 3.73 10.27 -5.18
C TYR A 297 3.80 11.80 -5.22
N THR A 298 5.00 12.37 -5.32
CA THR A 298 5.25 13.80 -5.05
C THR A 298 5.59 14.63 -6.29
N ALA A 299 5.80 13.98 -7.43
CA ALA A 299 6.24 14.62 -8.68
C ALA A 299 5.28 15.71 -9.17
N THR A 300 3.97 15.55 -8.93
CA THR A 300 2.91 16.41 -9.48
C THR A 300 2.98 16.53 -11.01
N ASP A 301 3.30 15.43 -11.68
CA ASP A 301 3.44 15.30 -13.13
C ASP A 301 2.96 13.89 -13.56
N ASP A 302 3.12 13.53 -14.82
CA ASP A 302 2.72 12.26 -15.42
C ASP A 302 3.50 11.07 -14.81
N SER A 303 2.91 10.43 -13.82
CA SER A 303 3.47 9.28 -13.12
C SER A 303 3.64 8.07 -14.04
N PHE A 304 2.73 7.87 -15.00
CA PHE A 304 2.77 6.75 -15.94
C PHE A 304 3.96 6.89 -16.88
N LYS A 305 4.12 8.07 -17.48
CA LYS A 305 5.27 8.37 -18.34
C LYS A 305 6.59 8.27 -17.57
N TRP A 306 6.64 8.75 -16.33
CA TRP A 306 7.87 8.62 -15.51
C TRP A 306 8.28 7.16 -15.34
N ALA A 307 7.33 6.30 -14.95
CA ALA A 307 7.59 4.87 -14.75
C ALA A 307 7.95 4.16 -16.07
N ALA A 308 7.20 4.41 -17.14
CA ALA A 308 7.37 3.77 -18.45
C ALA A 308 8.69 4.15 -19.16
N THR A 309 9.25 5.33 -18.85
CA THR A 309 10.50 5.81 -19.44
C THR A 309 11.75 5.44 -18.65
N ARG A 310 11.62 4.82 -17.47
CA ARG A 310 12.79 4.33 -16.74
C ARG A 310 13.48 3.21 -17.53
N PRO A 311 14.83 3.17 -17.54
CA PRO A 311 15.56 2.14 -18.26
C PRO A 311 15.44 0.79 -17.53
N GLN A 312 15.75 -0.29 -18.23
CA GLN A 312 15.78 -1.62 -17.64
C GLN A 312 17.08 -1.82 -16.84
N GLN A 313 16.97 -2.17 -15.56
CA GLN A 313 18.09 -2.53 -14.70
C GLN A 313 18.45 -4.02 -14.81
N TRP A 314 17.44 -4.90 -14.87
CA TRP A 314 17.65 -6.36 -14.90
C TRP A 314 16.76 -7.03 -15.94
N PRO A 315 17.15 -8.21 -16.46
CA PRO A 315 16.24 -9.04 -17.23
C PRO A 315 14.96 -9.36 -16.41
N PRO A 316 13.79 -9.47 -17.05
CA PRO A 316 12.52 -9.66 -16.35
C PRO A 316 12.51 -10.95 -15.53
N ASN A 317 11.83 -10.94 -14.37
CA ASN A 317 11.67 -12.07 -13.47
C ASN A 317 13.00 -12.68 -12.97
N THR A 318 14.08 -11.88 -12.92
CA THR A 318 15.37 -12.33 -12.38
C THR A 318 15.70 -11.73 -11.01
N VAL A 319 15.29 -10.51 -10.69
CA VAL A 319 15.54 -9.86 -9.39
C VAL A 319 14.23 -9.32 -8.82
N GLY A 320 13.93 -9.62 -7.55
CA GLY A 320 12.76 -9.07 -6.86
C GLY A 320 13.11 -7.74 -6.21
N ARG A 321 12.43 -6.64 -6.54
CA ARG A 321 12.61 -5.36 -5.82
C ARG A 321 11.27 -4.66 -5.65
N TYR A 322 10.96 -4.31 -4.41
CA TYR A 322 9.73 -3.61 -4.08
C TYR A 322 9.81 -2.14 -4.52
N ARG A 323 9.26 -1.83 -5.70
CA ARG A 323 9.42 -0.54 -6.37
C ARG A 323 8.08 -0.04 -6.90
N ASN A 324 7.80 1.24 -6.73
CA ASN A 324 6.52 1.80 -7.15
C ASN A 324 6.37 1.92 -8.68
N SER A 325 7.44 1.70 -9.46
CA SER A 325 7.33 1.61 -10.93
C SER A 325 6.30 0.56 -11.35
N ASP A 326 6.33 -0.61 -10.73
CA ASP A 326 5.57 -1.77 -11.19
C ASP A 326 4.05 -1.62 -10.99
N PRO A 327 3.53 -1.19 -9.82
CA PRO A 327 2.11 -0.89 -9.69
C PRO A 327 1.67 0.31 -10.52
N VAL A 328 2.51 1.34 -10.70
CA VAL A 328 2.20 2.47 -11.59
C VAL A 328 2.10 2.02 -13.06
N LEU A 329 3.00 1.15 -13.51
CA LEU A 329 2.92 0.53 -14.84
C LEU A 329 1.66 -0.34 -14.97
N THR A 330 1.25 -1.04 -13.90
CA THR A 330 0.00 -1.80 -13.92
C THR A 330 -1.21 -0.88 -14.04
N SER A 331 -1.24 0.25 -13.33
CA SER A 331 -2.26 1.28 -13.52
C SER A 331 -2.28 1.85 -14.94
N TYR A 332 -1.10 2.02 -15.56
CA TYR A 332 -1.01 2.46 -16.96
C TYR A 332 -1.61 1.44 -17.92
N LEU A 333 -1.29 0.15 -17.75
CA LEU A 333 -1.90 -0.91 -18.54
C LEU A 333 -3.42 -0.97 -18.32
N ILE A 334 -3.91 -0.78 -17.08
CA ILE A 334 -5.36 -0.71 -16.83
C ILE A 334 -5.98 0.44 -17.62
N ARG A 335 -5.39 1.65 -17.59
CA ARG A 335 -5.89 2.79 -18.36
C ARG A 335 -5.95 2.49 -19.85
N LEU A 336 -4.88 1.93 -20.42
CA LEU A 336 -4.83 1.55 -21.83
C LEU A 336 -5.90 0.52 -22.19
N GLY A 337 -6.10 -0.49 -21.35
CA GLY A 337 -7.11 -1.53 -21.57
C GLY A 337 -8.53 -1.00 -21.50
N VAL A 338 -8.83 -0.17 -20.50
CA VAL A 338 -10.17 0.42 -20.30
C VAL A 338 -10.49 1.41 -21.43
N GLU A 339 -9.62 2.38 -21.69
CA GLU A 339 -9.83 3.37 -22.76
C GLU A 339 -9.83 2.69 -24.15
N GLY A 340 -9.03 1.63 -24.34
CA GLY A 340 -8.98 0.85 -25.58
C GLY A 340 -10.28 0.11 -25.93
N ARG A 341 -11.12 -0.18 -24.93
CA ARG A 341 -12.49 -0.70 -25.14
C ARG A 341 -13.53 0.39 -25.34
N GLY A 342 -13.16 1.65 -25.10
CA GLY A 342 -14.07 2.81 -25.16
C GLY A 342 -14.75 3.14 -23.84
N ASP A 343 -14.31 2.57 -22.72
CA ASP A 343 -14.86 2.84 -21.39
C ASP A 343 -14.22 4.09 -20.75
N VAL A 344 -14.86 4.62 -19.72
CA VAL A 344 -14.35 5.75 -18.93
C VAL A 344 -13.40 5.23 -17.85
N TYR A 345 -12.11 5.57 -17.96
CA TYR A 345 -11.07 5.12 -17.03
C TYR A 345 -11.41 5.34 -15.55
N HIS A 346 -11.95 6.52 -15.20
CA HIS A 346 -12.25 6.85 -13.82
C HIS A 346 -13.48 6.13 -13.25
N ASP A 347 -14.37 5.64 -14.10
CA ASP A 347 -15.56 4.91 -13.68
C ASP A 347 -15.26 3.42 -13.45
N PHE A 348 -14.25 2.87 -14.16
CA PHE A 348 -13.94 1.45 -14.18
C PHE A 348 -13.80 0.78 -12.81
N PRO A 349 -13.05 1.32 -11.82
CA PRO A 349 -12.99 0.70 -10.50
C PRO A 349 -14.36 0.56 -9.84
N GLN A 350 -15.23 1.57 -10.02
CA GLN A 350 -16.57 1.56 -9.45
C GLN A 350 -17.45 0.52 -10.15
N THR A 351 -17.52 0.58 -11.48
CA THR A 351 -18.47 -0.22 -12.28
C THR A 351 -18.11 -1.69 -12.39
N ASP A 352 -16.82 -2.01 -12.52
CA ASP A 352 -16.37 -3.35 -12.85
C ASP A 352 -15.90 -4.16 -11.65
N LEU A 353 -15.65 -3.49 -10.51
CA LEU A 353 -15.25 -4.14 -9.27
C LEU A 353 -16.11 -3.71 -8.08
N PHE A 354 -16.11 -2.43 -7.71
CA PHE A 354 -16.65 -2.01 -6.42
C PHE A 354 -18.16 -2.26 -6.28
N ASP A 355 -18.94 -1.89 -7.29
CA ASP A 355 -20.39 -2.15 -7.31
C ASP A 355 -20.71 -3.65 -7.30
N LYS A 356 -19.82 -4.49 -7.85
CA LYS A 356 -20.02 -5.94 -7.88
C LYS A 356 -19.81 -6.60 -6.53
N ILE A 357 -18.89 -6.05 -5.72
CA ILE A 357 -18.51 -6.63 -4.42
C ILE A 357 -18.97 -5.80 -3.23
N GLY A 358 -19.81 -4.79 -3.45
CA GLY A 358 -20.41 -3.97 -2.39
C GLY A 358 -19.46 -2.95 -1.77
N ILE A 359 -18.35 -2.60 -2.43
CA ILE A 359 -17.47 -1.51 -1.99
C ILE A 359 -18.14 -0.18 -2.32
N ARG A 360 -18.30 0.69 -1.31
CA ARG A 360 -19.25 1.81 -1.39
C ARG A 360 -18.58 3.17 -1.29
N ASP A 361 -17.54 3.28 -0.49
CA ASP A 361 -16.94 4.57 -0.10
C ASP A 361 -15.44 4.58 -0.43
N ALA A 362 -15.10 4.07 -1.63
CA ALA A 362 -13.75 4.00 -2.15
C ALA A 362 -13.37 5.23 -2.97
N ILE A 363 -12.14 5.69 -2.78
CA ILE A 363 -11.51 6.73 -3.60
C ILE A 363 -10.13 6.24 -4.00
N ILE A 364 -9.76 6.36 -5.28
CA ILE A 364 -8.39 6.18 -5.76
C ILE A 364 -7.95 7.52 -6.31
N GLU A 365 -6.99 8.15 -5.67
CA GLU A 365 -6.59 9.50 -6.05
C GLU A 365 -5.65 9.48 -7.28
N PRO A 366 -5.83 10.40 -8.23
CA PRO A 366 -4.96 10.50 -9.40
C PRO A 366 -3.80 11.50 -9.20
N ASP A 367 -2.86 11.45 -10.13
CA ASP A 367 -1.93 12.56 -10.41
C ASP A 367 -2.63 13.68 -11.21
N PRO A 368 -1.97 14.82 -11.50
CA PRO A 368 -2.55 15.91 -12.29
C PRO A 368 -3.00 15.54 -13.71
N GLN A 369 -2.53 14.41 -14.27
CA GLN A 369 -2.94 13.91 -15.59
C GLN A 369 -4.16 12.99 -15.53
N GLY A 370 -4.73 12.80 -14.33
CA GLY A 370 -5.83 11.86 -14.11
C GLY A 370 -5.36 10.41 -14.04
N ASN A 371 -4.06 10.13 -13.93
CA ASN A 371 -3.58 8.77 -13.76
C ASN A 371 -3.74 8.33 -12.31
N PHE A 372 -4.53 7.29 -12.04
CA PHE A 372 -4.60 6.72 -10.69
C PHE A 372 -3.21 6.38 -10.13
N LEU A 373 -2.93 6.88 -8.93
CA LEU A 373 -1.72 6.57 -8.17
C LEU A 373 -1.87 5.22 -7.45
N GLY A 374 -1.96 4.16 -8.27
CA GLY A 374 -2.19 2.77 -7.85
C GLY A 374 -1.06 2.17 -7.01
N ASN A 375 0.05 2.89 -6.86
CA ASN A 375 1.10 2.54 -5.91
C ASN A 375 0.70 2.77 -4.46
N GLY A 376 -0.25 3.66 -4.14
CA GLY A 376 -0.57 3.86 -2.72
C GLY A 376 -1.70 4.79 -2.31
N LEU A 377 -2.46 5.41 -3.21
CA LEU A 377 -3.43 6.46 -2.84
C LEU A 377 -4.90 6.04 -2.96
N ALA A 378 -5.23 4.81 -2.55
CA ALA A 378 -6.60 4.43 -2.29
C ALA A 378 -7.00 4.69 -0.82
N PHE A 379 -8.23 5.15 -0.64
CA PHE A 379 -8.88 5.38 0.63
C PHE A 379 -10.16 4.58 0.63
N MET A 380 -10.34 3.72 1.64
CA MET A 380 -11.52 2.88 1.79
C MET A 380 -11.80 2.63 3.27
N PRO A 381 -13.06 2.49 3.68
CA PRO A 381 -13.40 1.98 5.01
C PRO A 381 -12.82 0.59 5.24
N ALA A 382 -12.62 0.22 6.50
CA ALA A 382 -12.09 -1.10 6.85
C ALA A 382 -12.99 -2.25 6.35
N ARG A 383 -14.32 -2.05 6.33
CA ARG A 383 -15.27 -3.01 5.75
C ARG A 383 -15.09 -3.20 4.26
N ASP A 384 -14.76 -2.15 3.51
CA ASP A 384 -14.52 -2.24 2.06
C ASP A 384 -13.23 -2.98 1.74
N TRP A 385 -12.17 -2.79 2.55
CA TRP A 385 -10.98 -3.64 2.50
C TRP A 385 -11.30 -5.11 2.85
N ALA A 386 -12.20 -5.36 3.80
CA ALA A 386 -12.63 -6.71 4.15
C ALA A 386 -13.41 -7.37 2.99
N ARG A 387 -14.25 -6.63 2.25
CA ARG A 387 -14.90 -7.13 1.02
C ARG A 387 -13.88 -7.57 -0.01
N LEU A 388 -12.90 -6.70 -0.30
CA LEU A 388 -11.83 -7.02 -1.25
C LEU A 388 -11.01 -8.24 -0.80
N ALA A 389 -10.64 -8.34 0.48
CA ALA A 389 -9.91 -9.49 0.99
C ALA A 389 -10.76 -10.78 0.99
N ASN A 390 -12.06 -10.70 1.26
CA ASN A 390 -12.98 -11.84 1.17
C ASN A 390 -13.22 -12.30 -0.27
N LEU A 391 -13.08 -11.43 -1.27
CA LEU A 391 -13.07 -11.86 -2.67
C LEU A 391 -11.90 -12.83 -2.92
N TYR A 392 -10.71 -12.53 -2.39
CA TYR A 392 -9.57 -13.43 -2.49
C TYR A 392 -9.74 -14.70 -1.64
N LEU A 393 -10.32 -14.59 -0.44
CA LEU A 393 -10.63 -15.77 0.38
C LEU A 393 -11.57 -16.74 -0.36
N GLN A 394 -12.45 -16.21 -1.22
CA GLN A 394 -13.44 -16.97 -2.00
C GLN A 394 -12.97 -17.28 -3.44
N ASP A 395 -11.67 -17.42 -3.68
CA ASP A 395 -11.10 -17.74 -5.01
C ASP A 395 -11.54 -16.77 -6.13
N GLY A 396 -11.74 -15.50 -5.80
CA GLY A 396 -12.17 -14.49 -6.77
C GLY A 396 -13.62 -14.62 -7.22
N VAL A 397 -14.44 -15.40 -6.51
CA VAL A 397 -15.88 -15.54 -6.74
C VAL A 397 -16.65 -14.73 -5.71
N TRP A 398 -17.65 -13.97 -6.18
CA TRP A 398 -18.52 -13.15 -5.34
C TRP A 398 -19.97 -13.36 -5.73
N ASP A 399 -20.83 -13.75 -4.78
CA ASP A 399 -22.25 -14.06 -5.03
C ASP A 399 -22.50 -14.99 -6.25
N GLY A 400 -21.56 -15.91 -6.49
CA GLY A 400 -21.60 -16.86 -7.62
C GLY A 400 -21.07 -16.30 -8.95
N GLU A 401 -20.72 -15.03 -9.04
CA GLU A 401 -20.02 -14.44 -10.19
C GLU A 401 -18.50 -14.57 -10.01
N ARG A 402 -17.81 -15.07 -11.04
CA ARG A 402 -16.35 -15.08 -11.06
C ARG A 402 -15.82 -13.71 -11.52
N ILE A 403 -15.26 -12.96 -10.57
CA ILE A 403 -14.72 -11.62 -10.77
C ILE A 403 -13.25 -11.67 -11.19
N LEU A 404 -12.48 -12.60 -10.62
CA LEU A 404 -11.06 -12.82 -10.95
C LEU A 404 -10.89 -14.16 -11.68
N PRO A 405 -9.91 -14.26 -12.59
CA PRO A 405 -9.73 -15.47 -13.37
C PRO A 405 -9.33 -16.64 -12.47
N GLU A 406 -9.69 -17.85 -12.89
CA GLU A 406 -9.31 -19.08 -12.18
C GLU A 406 -7.78 -19.17 -12.04
N GLY A 407 -7.30 -19.55 -10.86
CA GLY A 407 -5.87 -19.60 -10.52
C GLY A 407 -5.22 -18.23 -10.25
N PHE A 408 -5.97 -17.12 -10.34
CA PHE A 408 -5.41 -15.79 -10.02
C PHE A 408 -5.14 -15.60 -8.54
N VAL A 409 -5.97 -16.19 -7.67
CA VAL A 409 -5.73 -16.18 -6.21
C VAL A 409 -4.50 -17.00 -5.86
N ASP A 410 -4.31 -18.18 -6.47
CA ASP A 410 -3.08 -18.97 -6.33
C ASP A 410 -1.86 -18.20 -6.80
N TYR A 411 -1.97 -17.47 -7.91
CA TYR A 411 -0.90 -16.59 -8.39
C TYR A 411 -0.56 -15.48 -7.37
N ALA A 412 -1.57 -14.90 -6.72
CA ALA A 412 -1.40 -13.86 -5.71
C ALA A 412 -0.73 -14.40 -4.43
N SER A 413 -1.13 -15.59 -3.97
CA SER A 413 -0.63 -16.22 -2.75
C SER A 413 0.66 -17.03 -2.94
N SER A 414 1.06 -17.35 -4.18
CA SER A 414 2.29 -18.09 -4.48
C SER A 414 3.52 -17.20 -4.50
N LEU A 415 4.61 -17.69 -3.89
CA LEU A 415 5.90 -17.01 -3.87
C LEU A 415 6.44 -16.72 -5.28
N ALA A 416 6.85 -15.47 -5.49
CA ALA A 416 7.41 -15.01 -6.75
C ALA A 416 8.82 -15.60 -6.98
N PRO A 417 9.12 -16.19 -8.16
CA PRO A 417 10.39 -16.88 -8.42
C PRO A 417 11.63 -16.01 -8.20
N ALA A 418 11.59 -14.74 -8.62
CA ALA A 418 12.71 -13.81 -8.45
C ALA A 418 13.01 -13.51 -6.96
N TRP A 419 11.99 -13.54 -6.10
CA TRP A 419 12.14 -13.34 -4.66
C TRP A 419 12.69 -14.60 -3.97
N ILE A 420 12.24 -15.79 -4.39
CA ILE A 420 12.82 -17.08 -3.94
C ILE A 420 14.30 -17.14 -4.32
N ALA A 421 14.65 -16.79 -5.56
CA ALA A 421 16.03 -16.79 -6.03
C ALA A 421 16.92 -15.77 -5.28
N ASP A 422 16.31 -14.74 -4.69
CA ASP A 422 16.93 -13.77 -3.78
C ASP A 422 16.91 -14.22 -2.30
N GLY A 423 16.50 -15.46 -2.00
CA GLY A 423 16.43 -16.00 -0.65
C GLY A 423 15.32 -15.40 0.22
N ARG A 424 14.31 -14.76 -0.38
CA ARG A 424 13.23 -14.05 0.33
C ARG A 424 11.88 -14.69 0.03
N LEU A 425 11.29 -15.34 1.03
CA LEU A 425 10.03 -16.09 0.92
C LEU A 425 8.83 -15.25 1.40
N GLN A 426 8.64 -14.05 0.84
CA GLN A 426 7.70 -13.08 1.42
C GLN A 426 6.83 -12.29 0.42
N TYR A 427 6.94 -12.54 -0.88
CA TYR A 427 6.24 -11.75 -1.90
C TYR A 427 5.66 -12.65 -2.98
N GLY A 428 4.43 -12.35 -3.41
CA GLY A 428 3.69 -13.12 -4.40
C GLY A 428 3.33 -12.33 -5.66
N GLY A 429 2.32 -12.82 -6.38
CA GLY A 429 1.71 -12.11 -7.50
C GLY A 429 0.71 -11.05 -7.06
N ALA A 430 0.20 -10.29 -8.03
CA ALA A 430 -0.82 -9.24 -7.82
C ALA A 430 -0.49 -8.27 -6.67
N PHE A 431 0.81 -8.06 -6.42
CA PHE A 431 1.36 -7.22 -5.37
C PHE A 431 1.06 -7.63 -3.91
N PHE A 432 0.81 -8.92 -3.64
CA PHE A 432 0.58 -9.42 -2.29
C PHE A 432 1.89 -9.79 -1.56
N TRP A 433 1.88 -9.56 -0.25
CA TRP A 433 2.86 -10.16 0.66
C TRP A 433 2.39 -11.56 1.04
N VAL A 434 3.30 -12.50 1.16
CA VAL A 434 3.00 -13.91 1.49
C VAL A 434 3.75 -14.26 2.77
N ASN A 435 3.15 -15.02 3.68
CA ASN A 435 3.77 -15.44 4.93
C ASN A 435 4.69 -16.66 4.78
N GLY A 436 5.33 -16.83 3.62
CA GLY A 436 6.09 -18.04 3.27
C GLY A 436 7.37 -18.25 4.10
N ASN A 437 7.72 -17.32 4.99
CA ASN A 437 8.80 -17.44 5.95
C ASN A 437 8.31 -17.53 7.41
N GLY A 438 7.00 -17.62 7.65
CA GLY A 438 6.40 -17.63 8.99
C GLY A 438 6.66 -16.33 9.78
N GLY A 439 6.85 -15.20 9.10
CA GLY A 439 7.19 -13.91 9.73
C GLY A 439 6.04 -13.27 10.51
N TRP A 440 4.81 -13.74 10.33
CA TRP A 440 3.63 -13.35 11.08
C TRP A 440 3.11 -14.56 11.88
N PRO A 441 2.49 -14.34 13.07
CA PRO A 441 1.97 -15.42 13.91
C PRO A 441 0.63 -15.97 13.41
N VAL A 442 0.61 -16.35 12.13
CA VAL A 442 -0.47 -17.02 11.41
C VAL A 442 0.18 -18.09 10.50
N PRO A 443 -0.59 -19.06 9.96
CA PRO A 443 -0.04 -20.07 9.06
C PRO A 443 0.72 -19.49 7.85
N GLU A 444 1.69 -20.24 7.33
CA GLU A 444 2.53 -19.81 6.20
C GLU A 444 1.74 -19.62 4.90
N THR A 445 0.56 -20.21 4.81
CA THR A 445 -0.38 -20.05 3.69
C THR A 445 -1.10 -18.69 3.70
N ALA A 446 -0.98 -17.90 4.78
CA ALA A 446 -1.54 -16.57 4.85
C ALA A 446 -0.82 -15.60 3.90
N TYR A 447 -1.58 -14.63 3.37
CA TYR A 447 -1.07 -13.58 2.52
C TYR A 447 -1.83 -12.28 2.80
N SER A 448 -1.25 -11.14 2.45
CA SER A 448 -1.71 -9.85 2.96
C SER A 448 -1.46 -8.70 1.99
N MET A 449 -2.46 -7.82 1.89
CA MET A 449 -2.28 -6.47 1.36
C MET A 449 -1.68 -5.64 2.49
N ARG A 450 -0.53 -4.98 2.29
CA ARG A 450 0.15 -4.24 3.37
C ARG A 450 0.56 -2.83 2.96
N GLY A 451 0.28 -1.87 3.84
CA GLY A 451 0.53 -0.45 3.67
C GLY A 451 1.50 0.13 4.70
N ALA A 452 2.13 1.25 4.36
CA ALA A 452 2.92 2.04 5.30
C ALA A 452 2.02 2.55 6.45
N GLY A 453 2.55 2.64 7.67
CA GLY A 453 1.75 2.97 8.85
C GLY A 453 1.06 1.77 9.51
N GLY A 454 1.38 0.55 9.05
CA GLY A 454 0.86 -0.70 9.60
C GLY A 454 -0.54 -1.02 9.08
N GLN A 455 -0.91 -0.54 7.89
CA GLN A 455 -2.17 -0.90 7.27
C GLN A 455 -2.08 -2.35 6.79
N SER A 456 -3.11 -3.14 7.02
CA SER A 456 -3.14 -4.50 6.49
C SER A 456 -4.55 -5.01 6.25
N ALA A 457 -4.71 -5.82 5.22
CA ALA A 457 -5.81 -6.76 5.05
C ALA A 457 -5.20 -8.15 4.83
N THR A 458 -5.21 -8.97 5.87
CA THR A 458 -4.58 -10.30 5.89
C THR A 458 -5.64 -11.36 5.66
N ILE A 459 -5.39 -12.25 4.72
CA ILE A 459 -6.22 -13.41 4.38
C ILE A 459 -5.54 -14.65 4.96
N ILE A 460 -6.29 -15.46 5.71
CA ILE A 460 -5.83 -16.69 6.37
C ILE A 460 -6.73 -17.84 5.90
N PRO A 461 -6.44 -18.42 4.71
CA PRO A 461 -7.33 -19.42 4.10
C PRO A 461 -7.57 -20.64 4.99
N SER A 462 -6.54 -21.09 5.71
CA SER A 462 -6.64 -22.25 6.61
C SER A 462 -7.62 -22.08 7.76
N HIS A 463 -8.16 -20.88 7.98
CA HIS A 463 -9.14 -20.58 9.03
C HIS A 463 -10.39 -19.87 8.48
N ASP A 464 -10.55 -19.76 7.15
CA ASP A 464 -11.58 -18.92 6.53
C ASP A 464 -11.63 -17.48 7.08
N LEU A 465 -10.46 -16.93 7.45
CA LEU A 465 -10.36 -15.66 8.17
C LEU A 465 -9.81 -14.52 7.31
N VAL A 466 -10.34 -13.32 7.53
CA VAL A 466 -9.75 -12.06 7.10
C VAL A 466 -9.65 -11.12 8.29
N VAL A 467 -8.51 -10.44 8.41
CA VAL A 467 -8.27 -9.42 9.44
C VAL A 467 -7.78 -8.14 8.77
N VAL A 468 -8.53 -7.05 8.94
CA VAL A 468 -8.21 -5.73 8.43
C VAL A 468 -7.89 -4.81 9.58
N ARG A 469 -6.73 -4.13 9.53
CA ARG A 469 -6.33 -3.09 10.49
C ARG A 469 -5.89 -1.85 9.73
N LEU A 470 -6.45 -0.71 10.11
CA LEU A 470 -6.09 0.62 9.60
C LEU A 470 -5.78 1.55 10.76
N GLY A 471 -4.73 2.37 10.66
CA GLY A 471 -4.33 3.29 11.71
C GLY A 471 -3.33 4.35 11.25
N LYS A 472 -2.99 5.28 12.15
CA LYS A 472 -2.11 6.40 11.83
C LYS A 472 -0.65 5.94 11.73
N TYR A 473 0.11 6.55 10.81
CA TYR A 473 1.50 6.18 10.50
C TYR A 473 2.41 6.05 11.73
N THR A 474 2.32 7.03 12.62
CA THR A 474 3.09 7.11 13.87
C THR A 474 2.80 5.99 14.88
N GLY A 475 1.61 5.37 14.81
CA GLY A 475 1.24 4.23 15.66
C GLY A 475 1.66 2.86 15.11
N SER A 476 2.26 2.83 13.91
CA SER A 476 2.54 1.59 13.17
C SER A 476 3.23 0.50 13.97
N ARG A 477 4.20 0.85 14.83
CA ARG A 477 4.97 -0.14 15.61
C ARG A 477 4.11 -0.78 16.70
N ALA A 478 3.40 0.03 17.48
CA ALA A 478 2.53 -0.46 18.54
C ALA A 478 1.33 -1.22 17.97
N GLY A 479 0.72 -0.70 16.89
CA GLY A 479 -0.37 -1.38 16.19
C GLY A 479 0.04 -2.72 15.56
N GLY A 480 1.24 -2.80 14.99
CA GLY A 480 1.76 -4.08 14.48
C GLY A 480 2.00 -5.12 15.59
N ALA A 481 2.50 -4.69 16.75
CA ALA A 481 2.67 -5.59 17.89
C ALA A 481 1.32 -6.08 18.45
N ALA A 482 0.36 -5.17 18.62
CA ALA A 482 -1.01 -5.48 19.02
C ALA A 482 -1.68 -6.48 18.07
N LEU A 483 -1.57 -6.24 16.76
CA LEU A 483 -2.13 -7.12 15.73
C LEU A 483 -1.50 -8.52 15.75
N ASN A 484 -0.19 -8.63 15.99
CA ASN A 484 0.47 -9.92 16.13
C ASN A 484 -0.09 -10.73 17.32
N SER A 485 -0.29 -10.08 18.47
CA SER A 485 -0.91 -10.75 19.62
C SER A 485 -2.36 -11.16 19.33
N ALA A 486 -3.12 -10.33 18.62
CA ALA A 486 -4.48 -10.68 18.22
C ALA A 486 -4.52 -11.89 17.29
N TYR A 487 -3.57 -12.03 16.36
CA TYR A 487 -3.50 -13.21 15.50
C TYR A 487 -3.33 -14.51 16.30
N GLU A 488 -2.45 -14.54 17.30
CA GLU A 488 -2.26 -15.73 18.15
C GLU A 488 -3.58 -16.14 18.81
N ILE A 489 -4.32 -15.18 19.37
CA ILE A 489 -5.63 -15.41 19.99
C ILE A 489 -6.65 -15.88 18.94
N LEU A 490 -6.66 -15.29 17.74
CA LEU A 490 -7.57 -15.69 16.66
C LEU A 490 -7.33 -17.12 16.16
N MET A 491 -6.09 -17.59 16.15
CA MET A 491 -5.77 -18.98 15.77
C MET A 491 -6.25 -19.99 16.81
N ASP A 492 -6.36 -19.58 18.08
CA ASP A 492 -6.97 -20.40 19.14
C ASP A 492 -8.51 -20.30 19.12
N ALA A 493 -9.06 -19.12 18.76
CA ALA A 493 -10.48 -18.83 18.80
C ALA A 493 -11.28 -19.41 17.63
N VAL A 494 -10.65 -19.58 16.47
CA VAL A 494 -11.28 -20.08 15.25
C VAL A 494 -10.61 -21.39 14.85
N PRO A 495 -11.37 -22.49 14.62
CA PRO A 495 -10.77 -23.74 14.20
C PRO A 495 -10.25 -23.65 12.76
N ALA A 496 -9.18 -24.38 12.47
CA ALA A 496 -8.73 -24.57 11.11
C ALA A 496 -9.79 -25.29 10.25
N VAL A 497 -9.83 -24.97 8.96
CA VAL A 497 -10.66 -25.66 7.97
C VAL A 497 -10.09 -27.05 7.74
N GLU A 498 -10.94 -28.09 7.80
CA GLU A 498 -10.53 -29.45 7.41
C GLU A 498 -10.33 -29.49 5.89
N GLU A 499 -9.14 -29.93 5.43
CA GLU A 499 -8.79 -30.12 4.01
C GLU A 499 -9.53 -31.30 3.35
#